data_AF-A0A6V8NRP7-F1
#
_entry.id   AF-A0A6V8NRP7-F1
#
_cell.length_a   1.000
_cell.length_b   1.000
_cell.length_c   1.000
_cell.angle_alpha   90.00
_cell.angle_beta   90.00
_cell.angle_gamma   90.00
#
_symmetry.space_group_name_H-M   'P 1'
#
loop_
_entity.id
_entity.type
_entity.pdbx_description
1 polymer ?
#
loop_
_entity_poly.entity_id
_entity_poly.type
_entity_poly.pdbx_seq_one_letter_code
_entity_poly.pdbx_strand_id
1 'polypeptide(L)'
;MQEITRREFVKMGMASMAGLFLRGLELSSLQFVPEVDNPLDSYPERGWEKIYRDQFRYDSTFHFLCAPNDTHNCLLRAYVKNGVVTRIGPSYGYGKARDVYGNQASHRWDPRCCQKGLAFVRRFYGPRRVKNHFVRKGFKEWYDAGFPRDEAGRIPPQYLNRGKEPFVKVSFEEACEIVAQTTVNIATTYSGDKGTELLRKQDYDEAMIEAMKGAGTQVLKLRGGMPLLGATRIFGLYRFANSLALLDAKMRQVDQEAALGARAWDNYSWHTDLPPGHTMTCGQQTIDFDLATAENAAMVVCWGMNWIVTKMADGHWLTEARLKGTRVVTVACEYQATSNKTDELILLRPGSDPAFALGLAQVIIQEKLYDAEFVKGHTDLPLLVRMDTLKLLKPQDLIQDYKPKGLKDTQILKAEERAPLATKQDRQIITESLRNEWSDFVAWNLDTNQPEVITR
;
A
#
# COMPACT_ATOMS: atom_id res chain seq x y z
N MET A 1 -66.37 -23.56 79.33
CA MET A 1 -65.33 -22.61 78.88
C MET A 1 -64.00 -23.07 79.45
N GLN A 2 -63.05 -23.44 78.60
CA GLN A 2 -61.65 -23.56 79.02
C GLN A 2 -61.07 -22.15 79.07
N GLU A 3 -60.44 -21.77 80.19
CA GLU A 3 -59.78 -20.47 80.34
C GLU A 3 -58.51 -20.45 79.48
N ILE A 4 -58.50 -19.55 78.48
CA ILE A 4 -57.33 -19.31 77.63
C ILE A 4 -56.27 -18.58 78.45
N THR A 5 -55.08 -19.14 78.53
CA THR A 5 -53.96 -18.53 79.25
C THR A 5 -53.41 -17.31 78.50
N ARG A 6 -52.81 -16.34 79.20
CA ARG A 6 -52.15 -15.17 78.58
C ARG A 6 -51.14 -15.56 77.49
N ARG A 7 -50.47 -16.71 77.64
CA ARG A 7 -49.50 -17.22 76.66
C ARG A 7 -50.18 -17.71 75.38
N GLU A 8 -51.34 -18.34 75.50
CA GLU A 8 -52.15 -18.79 74.36
C GLU A 8 -52.77 -17.59 73.62
N PHE A 9 -53.22 -16.57 74.36
CA PHE A 9 -53.71 -15.32 73.76
C PHE A 9 -52.64 -14.60 72.94
N VAL A 10 -51.40 -14.50 73.44
CA VAL A 10 -50.29 -13.88 72.69
C VAL A 10 -49.90 -14.72 71.47
N LYS A 11 -49.89 -16.06 71.58
CA LYS A 11 -49.62 -16.95 70.44
C LYS A 11 -50.69 -16.83 69.36
N MET A 12 -51.97 -16.79 69.75
CA MET A 12 -53.07 -16.56 68.82
C MET A 12 -53.00 -15.16 68.21
N GLY A 13 -52.66 -14.14 68.99
CA GLY A 13 -52.47 -12.77 68.51
C GLY A 13 -51.34 -12.63 67.48
N MET A 14 -50.19 -13.26 67.70
CA MET A 14 -49.09 -13.25 66.73
C MET A 14 -49.40 -14.06 65.47
N ALA A 15 -50.10 -15.19 65.58
CA ALA A 15 -50.54 -15.97 64.42
C ALA A 15 -51.58 -15.20 63.58
N SER A 16 -52.45 -14.43 64.23
CA SER A 16 -53.44 -13.56 63.57
C SER A 16 -52.78 -12.38 62.86
N MET A 17 -51.78 -11.73 63.49
CA MET A 17 -51.01 -10.65 62.87
C MET A 17 -50.17 -11.13 61.68
N ALA A 18 -49.54 -12.31 61.78
CA ALA A 18 -48.80 -12.90 60.66
C ALA A 18 -49.72 -13.25 59.49
N GLY A 19 -50.91 -13.79 59.76
CA GLY A 19 -51.92 -14.08 58.74
C GLY A 19 -52.51 -12.84 58.05
N LEU A 20 -52.60 -11.71 58.77
CA LEU A 20 -53.07 -10.43 58.22
C LEU A 20 -51.97 -9.69 57.43
N PHE A 21 -50.70 -9.76 57.86
CA PHE A 21 -49.57 -9.23 57.09
C PHE A 21 -49.33 -10.00 55.78
N LEU A 22 -49.58 -11.31 55.78
CA LEU A 22 -49.43 -12.15 54.58
C LEU A 22 -50.62 -12.05 53.60
N ARG A 23 -51.77 -11.50 54.01
CA ARG A 23 -52.92 -11.27 53.10
C ARG A 23 -52.83 -9.97 52.30
N GLY A 24 -52.01 -9.01 52.73
CA GLY A 24 -51.80 -7.71 52.05
C GLY A 24 -50.53 -7.65 51.21
N LEU A 25 -49.63 -8.63 51.34
CA LEU A 25 -48.55 -8.82 50.38
C LEU A 25 -49.12 -9.66 49.23
N GLU A 26 -49.37 -9.04 48.09
CA GLU A 26 -49.55 -9.75 46.83
C GLU A 26 -48.26 -10.50 46.49
N LEU A 27 -48.06 -11.64 47.15
CA LEU A 27 -47.08 -12.67 46.82
C LEU A 27 -47.53 -13.45 45.58
N SER A 28 -48.42 -12.90 44.76
CA SER A 28 -48.78 -13.44 43.44
C SER A 28 -47.54 -13.57 42.54
N SER A 29 -46.58 -12.65 42.68
CA SER A 29 -45.26 -12.71 42.04
C SER A 29 -44.34 -13.81 42.60
N LEU A 30 -44.66 -14.36 43.77
CA LEU A 30 -43.97 -15.46 44.44
C LEU A 30 -44.81 -16.73 44.51
N GLN A 31 -45.99 -16.75 43.87
CA GLN A 31 -46.72 -17.98 43.65
C GLN A 31 -45.89 -18.83 42.70
N PHE A 32 -45.62 -20.07 43.12
CA PHE A 32 -45.00 -21.07 42.27
C PHE A 32 -45.88 -21.24 41.03
N VAL A 33 -45.47 -20.63 39.93
CA VAL A 33 -46.02 -20.95 38.61
C VAL A 33 -45.66 -22.42 38.42
N PRO A 34 -46.63 -23.34 38.26
CA PRO A 34 -46.30 -24.71 37.94
C PRO A 34 -45.34 -24.66 36.77
N GLU A 35 -44.16 -25.26 36.93
CA GLU A 35 -43.15 -25.36 35.89
C GLU A 35 -43.83 -26.04 34.70
N VAL A 36 -44.32 -25.24 33.76
CA VAL A 36 -44.71 -25.76 32.46
C VAL A 36 -43.37 -26.13 31.86
N ASP A 37 -43.05 -27.43 31.85
CA ASP A 37 -41.87 -27.97 31.17
C ASP A 37 -41.74 -27.24 29.84
N ASN A 38 -40.72 -26.39 29.71
CA ASN A 38 -40.53 -25.63 28.49
C ASN A 38 -40.22 -26.67 27.41
N PRO A 39 -41.13 -26.93 26.46
CA PRO A 39 -40.93 -27.98 25.47
C PRO A 39 -39.79 -27.62 24.48
N LEU A 40 -39.22 -26.42 24.62
CA LEU A 40 -38.03 -25.95 23.89
C LEU A 40 -36.73 -26.04 24.74
N ASP A 41 -36.81 -26.34 26.03
CA ASP A 41 -35.64 -26.46 26.93
C ASP A 41 -34.84 -27.75 26.63
N SER A 42 -35.56 -28.79 26.20
CA SER A 42 -34.99 -29.97 25.57
C SER A 42 -35.66 -30.17 24.22
N TYR A 43 -34.96 -29.82 23.13
CA TYR A 43 -35.39 -30.21 21.79
C TYR A 43 -34.79 -31.58 21.48
N PRO A 44 -35.56 -32.68 21.55
CA PRO A 44 -35.00 -34.03 21.46
C PRO A 44 -34.41 -34.32 20.07
N GLU A 45 -35.00 -33.73 19.02
CA GLU A 45 -34.62 -34.02 17.63
C GLU A 45 -33.62 -33.00 17.10
N ARG A 46 -32.33 -33.18 17.38
CA ARG A 46 -31.27 -32.26 16.91
C ARG A 46 -30.66 -32.66 15.56
N GLY A 47 -31.23 -33.62 14.84
CA GLY A 47 -30.72 -34.09 13.55
C GLY A 47 -30.67 -33.01 12.47
N TRP A 48 -31.59 -32.03 12.50
CA TRP A 48 -31.61 -30.91 11.57
C TRP A 48 -30.34 -30.05 11.62
N GLU A 49 -29.65 -29.98 12.76
CA GLU A 49 -28.39 -29.24 12.91
C GLU A 49 -27.28 -29.80 12.00
N LYS A 50 -27.37 -31.09 11.63
CA LYS A 50 -26.46 -31.72 10.68
C LYS A 50 -26.41 -30.98 9.34
N ILE A 51 -27.51 -30.39 8.89
CA ILE A 51 -27.58 -29.62 7.65
C ILE A 51 -26.59 -28.44 7.70
N TYR A 52 -26.59 -27.68 8.80
CA TYR A 52 -25.68 -26.54 8.96
C TYR A 52 -24.23 -26.97 9.18
N ARG A 53 -23.99 -28.03 9.96
CA ARG A 53 -22.64 -28.61 10.13
C ARG A 53 -22.06 -29.07 8.80
N ASP A 54 -22.87 -29.76 7.99
CA ASP A 54 -22.48 -30.22 6.67
C ASP A 54 -22.21 -29.04 5.73
N GLN A 55 -23.03 -27.98 5.77
CA GLN A 55 -22.79 -26.75 4.98
C GLN A 55 -21.45 -26.09 5.33
N PHE A 56 -21.07 -26.02 6.61
CA PHE A 56 -19.81 -25.42 7.04
C PHE A 56 -18.58 -26.32 6.83
N ARG A 57 -18.77 -27.64 6.78
CA ARG A 57 -17.70 -28.62 6.53
C ARG A 57 -17.02 -28.38 5.18
N TYR A 58 -15.73 -28.67 5.13
CA TYR A 58 -14.87 -28.63 3.96
C TYR A 58 -14.04 -29.92 3.87
N ASP A 59 -13.55 -30.25 2.68
CA ASP A 59 -12.74 -31.45 2.41
C ASP A 59 -11.25 -31.14 2.54
N SER A 60 -10.84 -29.92 2.16
CA SER A 60 -9.45 -29.48 2.27
C SER A 60 -9.33 -27.96 2.40
N THR A 61 -8.14 -27.49 2.73
CA THR A 61 -7.81 -26.07 2.80
C THR A 61 -6.43 -25.80 2.24
N PHE A 62 -6.22 -24.60 1.70
CA PHE A 62 -4.88 -24.13 1.35
C PHE A 62 -4.75 -22.64 1.68
N HIS A 63 -3.52 -22.19 1.86
CA HIS A 63 -3.21 -20.78 2.09
C HIS A 63 -2.86 -20.09 0.77
N PHE A 64 -3.25 -18.82 0.64
CA PHE A 64 -2.85 -17.99 -0.48
C PHE A 64 -2.68 -16.54 -0.02
N LEU A 65 -1.88 -15.80 -0.76
CA LEU A 65 -1.67 -14.38 -0.51
C LEU A 65 -2.73 -13.57 -1.27
N CYS A 66 -3.50 -12.76 -0.54
CA CYS A 66 -4.35 -11.74 -1.12
C CYS A 66 -3.49 -10.51 -1.45
N ALA A 67 -3.07 -10.40 -2.72
CA ALA A 67 -2.16 -9.36 -3.20
C ALA A 67 -2.78 -8.42 -4.27
N PRO A 68 -3.94 -7.77 -4.02
CA PRO A 68 -4.31 -6.55 -4.73
C PRO A 68 -3.53 -5.35 -4.17
N ASN A 69 -3.64 -4.18 -4.82
CA ASN A 69 -2.98 -2.96 -4.35
C ASN A 69 -3.73 -2.36 -3.16
N ASP A 70 -3.67 -3.04 -2.02
CA ASP A 70 -4.31 -2.66 -0.77
C ASP A 70 -3.33 -2.53 0.39
N THR A 71 -2.03 -2.71 0.14
CA THR A 71 -0.91 -2.67 1.10
C THR A 71 -0.91 -3.74 2.19
N HIS A 72 -1.96 -4.56 2.31
CA HIS A 72 -2.09 -5.46 3.46
C HIS A 72 -1.38 -6.80 3.27
N ASN A 73 -1.35 -7.33 2.04
CA ASN A 73 -0.79 -8.65 1.74
C ASN A 73 -1.28 -9.74 2.72
N CYS A 74 -2.60 -9.84 2.87
CA CYS A 74 -3.20 -10.76 3.83
C CYS A 74 -2.95 -12.22 3.45
N LEU A 75 -2.45 -13.03 4.39
CA LEU A 75 -2.38 -14.48 4.29
C LEU A 75 -3.75 -15.05 4.62
N LEU A 76 -4.47 -15.48 3.58
CA LEU A 76 -5.83 -16.01 3.70
C LEU A 76 -5.84 -17.52 3.53
N ARG A 77 -6.87 -18.16 4.08
CA ARG A 77 -7.15 -19.58 3.91
C ARG A 77 -8.39 -19.77 3.04
N ALA A 78 -8.24 -20.51 1.95
CA ALA A 78 -9.35 -21.00 1.14
C ALA A 78 -9.83 -22.35 1.69
N TYR A 79 -11.14 -22.56 1.69
CA TYR A 79 -11.78 -23.79 2.13
C TYR A 79 -12.48 -24.42 0.93
N VAL A 80 -12.14 -25.68 0.66
CA VAL A 80 -12.57 -26.40 -0.54
C VAL A 80 -13.55 -27.48 -0.15
N LYS A 81 -14.65 -27.59 -0.89
CA LYS A 81 -15.64 -28.66 -0.78
C LYS A 81 -16.06 -29.10 -2.17
N ASN A 82 -16.08 -30.40 -2.44
CA ASN A 82 -16.36 -30.98 -3.75
C ASN A 82 -15.47 -30.39 -4.86
N GLY A 83 -14.19 -30.13 -4.56
CA GLY A 83 -13.25 -29.52 -5.50
C GLY A 83 -13.48 -28.03 -5.80
N VAL A 84 -14.41 -27.36 -5.11
CA VAL A 84 -14.75 -25.96 -5.30
C VAL A 84 -14.42 -25.15 -4.04
N VAL A 85 -13.82 -23.96 -4.20
CA VAL A 85 -13.61 -23.04 -3.08
C VAL A 85 -14.96 -22.47 -2.66
N THR A 86 -15.43 -22.80 -1.47
CA THR A 86 -16.74 -22.37 -0.96
C THR A 86 -16.67 -21.12 -0.10
N ARG A 87 -15.56 -20.97 0.65
CA ARG A 87 -15.32 -19.78 1.48
C ARG A 87 -13.83 -19.45 1.58
N ILE A 88 -13.58 -18.20 1.95
CA ILE A 88 -12.25 -17.69 2.30
C ILE A 88 -12.36 -17.15 3.73
N GLY A 89 -11.32 -17.37 4.52
CA GLY A 89 -11.20 -16.83 5.87
C GLY A 89 -9.77 -16.39 6.18
N PRO A 90 -9.56 -15.74 7.32
CA PRO A 90 -8.22 -15.49 7.83
C PRO A 90 -7.46 -16.80 8.08
N SER A 91 -6.13 -16.74 8.02
CA SER A 91 -5.28 -17.91 8.22
C SER A 91 -5.04 -18.25 9.70
N TYR A 92 -5.09 -17.27 10.60
CA TYR A 92 -4.62 -17.39 11.98
C TYR A 92 -3.18 -17.96 12.07
N GLY A 93 -2.36 -17.58 11.10
CA GLY A 93 -1.03 -18.14 10.87
C GLY A 93 0.11 -17.15 11.07
N TYR A 94 -0.17 -15.87 11.31
CA TYR A 94 0.86 -14.84 11.32
C TYR A 94 1.89 -15.06 12.44
N GLY A 95 1.44 -15.43 13.64
CA GLY A 95 2.35 -15.70 14.76
C GLY A 95 3.29 -16.91 14.58
N LYS A 96 3.15 -17.67 13.48
CA LYS A 96 4.07 -18.75 13.11
C LYS A 96 5.25 -18.28 12.26
N ALA A 97 5.20 -17.05 11.73
CA ALA A 97 6.27 -16.50 10.91
C ALA A 97 7.53 -16.28 11.76
N ARG A 98 8.67 -16.72 11.23
CA ARG A 98 10.00 -16.52 11.81
C ARG A 98 10.90 -15.89 10.75
N ASP A 99 11.70 -14.91 11.15
CA ASP A 99 12.74 -14.35 10.28
C ASP A 99 14.03 -15.19 10.32
N VAL A 100 15.02 -14.79 9.53
CA VAL A 100 16.33 -15.45 9.45
C VAL A 100 17.18 -15.32 10.71
N TYR A 101 16.80 -14.41 11.62
CA TYR A 101 17.50 -14.14 12.87
C TYR A 101 16.86 -14.88 14.06
N GLY A 102 15.77 -15.62 13.82
CA GLY A 102 15.06 -16.38 14.85
C GLY A 102 13.95 -15.60 15.55
N ASN A 103 13.70 -14.34 15.19
CA ASN A 103 12.60 -13.56 15.74
C ASN A 103 11.27 -14.17 15.27
N GLN A 104 10.27 -14.16 16.15
CA GLN A 104 8.94 -14.70 15.87
C GLN A 104 7.91 -13.59 15.86
N ALA A 105 7.06 -13.57 14.83
CA ALA A 105 5.97 -12.62 14.76
C ALA A 105 4.93 -12.86 15.87
N SER A 106 4.28 -11.78 16.32
CA SER A 106 3.20 -11.88 17.31
C SER A 106 1.91 -12.45 16.71
N HIS A 107 1.12 -13.14 17.53
CA HIS A 107 -0.24 -13.54 17.15
C HIS A 107 -1.22 -12.37 17.01
N ARG A 108 -0.84 -11.17 17.48
CA ARG A 108 -1.66 -9.96 17.35
C ARG A 108 -1.82 -9.48 15.90
N TRP A 109 -1.03 -10.00 14.98
CA TRP A 109 -1.21 -9.83 13.54
C TRP A 109 -2.39 -10.64 12.98
N ASP A 110 -2.93 -11.60 13.73
CA ASP A 110 -4.16 -12.28 13.34
C ASP A 110 -5.39 -11.43 13.75
N PRO A 111 -6.48 -11.41 12.96
CA PRO A 111 -6.75 -12.25 11.80
C PRO A 111 -6.31 -11.68 10.45
N ARG A 112 -5.86 -10.41 10.37
CA ARG A 112 -5.55 -9.66 9.15
C ARG A 112 -6.38 -10.08 7.93
N CYS A 113 -7.46 -9.35 7.68
CA CYS A 113 -8.26 -9.54 6.47
C CYS A 113 -9.07 -8.30 6.17
N CYS A 114 -9.72 -8.27 5.02
CA CYS A 114 -10.76 -7.31 4.74
C CYS A 114 -11.92 -7.96 3.99
N GLN A 115 -13.09 -7.32 4.00
CA GLN A 115 -14.28 -7.73 3.28
C GLN A 115 -14.03 -8.03 1.78
N LYS A 116 -13.11 -7.29 1.14
CA LYS A 116 -12.77 -7.51 -0.28
C LYS A 116 -12.01 -8.81 -0.47
N GLY A 117 -11.05 -9.11 0.42
CA GLY A 117 -10.29 -10.37 0.43
C GLY A 117 -11.19 -11.58 0.63
N LEU A 118 -12.13 -11.49 1.59
CA LEU A 118 -13.09 -12.57 1.87
C LEU A 118 -14.08 -12.79 0.71
N ALA A 119 -14.38 -11.75 -0.08
CA ALA A 119 -15.28 -11.83 -1.22
C ALA A 119 -14.64 -12.35 -2.52
N PHE A 120 -13.36 -12.76 -2.52
CA PHE A 120 -12.67 -13.23 -3.74
C PHE A 120 -13.34 -14.43 -4.41
N VAL A 121 -14.09 -15.26 -3.69
CA VAL A 121 -14.90 -16.35 -4.25
C VAL A 121 -15.83 -15.85 -5.36
N ARG A 122 -16.40 -14.63 -5.21
CA ARG A 122 -17.24 -13.99 -6.23
C ARG A 122 -16.45 -13.66 -7.51
N ARG A 123 -15.14 -13.44 -7.42
CA ARG A 123 -14.27 -13.20 -8.59
C ARG A 123 -13.86 -14.50 -9.28
N PHE A 124 -13.79 -15.62 -8.55
CA PHE A 124 -13.46 -16.92 -9.13
C PHE A 124 -14.57 -17.42 -10.05
N TYR A 125 -15.81 -17.37 -9.55
CA TYR A 125 -16.97 -18.00 -10.20
C TYR A 125 -17.97 -17.01 -10.78
N GLY A 126 -17.78 -15.70 -10.57
CA GLY A 126 -18.69 -14.68 -11.06
C GLY A 126 -18.70 -14.54 -12.59
N PRO A 127 -19.74 -13.88 -13.15
CA PRO A 127 -19.93 -13.76 -14.60
C PRO A 127 -18.83 -12.93 -15.29
N ARG A 128 -18.01 -12.19 -14.53
CA ARG A 128 -16.90 -11.37 -15.03
C ARG A 128 -15.58 -12.13 -15.14
N ARG A 129 -15.53 -13.43 -14.79
CA ARG A 129 -14.31 -14.23 -14.91
C ARG A 129 -13.99 -14.44 -16.40
N VAL A 130 -12.82 -13.99 -16.83
CA VAL A 130 -12.27 -14.33 -18.14
C VAL A 130 -11.82 -15.80 -18.10
N LYS A 131 -12.46 -16.65 -18.93
CA LYS A 131 -12.26 -18.12 -18.94
C LYS A 131 -11.47 -18.64 -20.14
N ASN A 132 -11.28 -17.81 -21.16
CA ASN A 132 -10.61 -18.17 -22.40
C ASN A 132 -9.72 -17.01 -22.86
N HIS A 133 -8.95 -17.24 -23.92
CA HIS A 133 -8.15 -16.23 -24.60
C HIS A 133 -9.00 -15.52 -25.64
N PHE A 134 -8.80 -14.21 -25.75
CA PHE A 134 -9.66 -13.36 -26.53
C PHE A 134 -8.84 -12.25 -27.19
N VAL A 135 -9.15 -11.97 -28.46
CA VAL A 135 -8.57 -10.86 -29.21
C VAL A 135 -9.70 -9.99 -29.70
N ARG A 136 -9.56 -8.66 -29.60
CA ARG A 136 -10.57 -7.74 -30.15
C ARG A 136 -10.69 -7.95 -31.66
N LYS A 137 -11.90 -8.05 -32.18
CA LYS A 137 -12.17 -8.36 -33.60
C LYS A 137 -11.32 -7.51 -34.57
N GLY A 138 -11.44 -6.18 -34.53
CA GLY A 138 -10.65 -5.32 -35.42
C GLY A 138 -9.13 -5.43 -35.25
N PHE A 139 -8.63 -5.82 -34.06
CA PHE A 139 -7.19 -6.09 -33.90
C PHE A 139 -6.77 -7.39 -34.61
N LYS A 140 -7.61 -8.42 -34.52
CA LYS A 140 -7.36 -9.69 -35.19
C LYS A 140 -7.40 -9.51 -36.71
N GLU A 141 -8.35 -8.76 -37.24
CA GLU A 141 -8.45 -8.45 -38.68
C GLU A 141 -7.20 -7.71 -39.19
N TRP A 142 -6.66 -6.77 -38.40
CA TRP A 142 -5.40 -6.10 -38.73
C TRP A 142 -4.21 -7.06 -38.75
N TYR A 143 -4.14 -7.96 -37.78
CA TYR A 143 -3.12 -9.01 -37.71
C TYR A 143 -3.23 -9.97 -38.92
N ASP A 144 -4.42 -10.49 -39.20
CA ASP A 144 -4.69 -11.43 -40.29
C ASP A 144 -4.41 -10.80 -41.67
N ALA A 145 -4.62 -9.48 -41.81
CA ALA A 145 -4.32 -8.72 -43.02
C ALA A 145 -2.81 -8.41 -43.20
N GLY A 146 -1.94 -8.88 -42.31
CA GLY A 146 -0.49 -8.67 -42.42
C GLY A 146 -0.01 -7.30 -41.94
N PHE A 147 -0.69 -6.72 -40.93
CA PHE A 147 -0.34 -5.43 -40.31
C PHE A 147 -0.34 -4.22 -41.27
N PRO A 148 -1.38 -3.99 -42.09
CA PRO A 148 -1.44 -2.85 -43.00
C PRO A 148 -1.32 -1.51 -42.25
N ARG A 149 -0.67 -0.53 -42.88
CA ARG A 149 -0.43 0.82 -42.36
C ARG A 149 -0.64 1.85 -43.46
N ASP A 150 -0.99 3.07 -43.07
CA ASP A 150 -0.95 4.22 -43.98
C ASP A 150 0.49 4.71 -44.22
N GLU A 151 0.64 5.76 -45.05
CA GLU A 151 1.95 6.37 -45.38
C GLU A 151 2.68 6.94 -44.16
N ALA A 152 1.96 7.29 -43.10
CA ALA A 152 2.51 7.75 -41.83
C ALA A 152 2.79 6.60 -40.85
N GLY A 153 2.60 5.33 -41.26
CA GLY A 153 2.81 4.16 -40.43
C GLY A 153 1.70 3.91 -39.40
N ARG A 154 0.58 4.65 -39.46
CA ARG A 154 -0.55 4.48 -38.53
C ARG A 154 -1.38 3.27 -38.93
N ILE A 155 -1.99 2.63 -37.93
CA ILE A 155 -2.96 1.55 -38.15
C ILE A 155 -4.25 2.18 -38.69
N PRO A 156 -4.80 1.70 -39.81
CA PRO A 156 -6.04 2.23 -40.37
C PRO A 156 -7.19 2.24 -39.36
N PRO A 157 -7.99 3.33 -39.26
CA PRO A 157 -9.00 3.51 -38.21
C PRO A 157 -10.04 2.40 -38.08
N GLN A 158 -10.37 1.71 -39.18
CA GLN A 158 -11.32 0.58 -39.17
C GLN A 158 -10.89 -0.53 -38.21
N TYR A 159 -9.58 -0.69 -37.97
CA TYR A 159 -9.04 -1.70 -37.07
C TYR A 159 -8.93 -1.22 -35.61
N LEU A 160 -9.31 0.01 -35.27
CA LEU A 160 -9.01 0.64 -33.96
C LEU A 160 -10.24 0.94 -33.09
N ASN A 161 -11.39 0.32 -33.36
CA ASN A 161 -12.65 0.61 -32.67
C ASN A 161 -12.76 -0.01 -31.25
N ARG A 162 -11.77 0.27 -30.40
CA ARG A 162 -11.64 -0.21 -29.01
C ARG A 162 -12.85 0.19 -28.17
N GLY A 163 -13.38 -0.75 -27.40
CA GLY A 163 -14.54 -0.55 -26.53
C GLY A 163 -15.91 -0.65 -27.21
N LYS A 164 -15.96 -0.72 -28.55
CA LYS A 164 -17.21 -0.84 -29.33
C LYS A 164 -17.32 -2.14 -30.11
N GLU A 165 -16.27 -2.96 -30.13
CA GLU A 165 -16.21 -4.21 -30.87
C GLU A 165 -16.21 -5.44 -29.95
N PRO A 166 -16.70 -6.60 -30.44
CA PRO A 166 -16.62 -7.84 -29.71
C PRO A 166 -15.19 -8.37 -29.63
N PHE A 167 -15.02 -9.29 -28.69
CA PHE A 167 -13.83 -10.13 -28.59
C PHE A 167 -14.08 -11.48 -29.27
N VAL A 168 -13.12 -11.92 -30.06
CA VAL A 168 -13.10 -13.23 -30.71
C VAL A 168 -12.28 -14.18 -29.84
N LYS A 169 -12.83 -15.36 -29.55
CA LYS A 169 -12.12 -16.41 -28.81
C LYS A 169 -11.02 -17.01 -29.69
N VAL A 170 -9.84 -17.20 -29.12
CA VAL A 170 -8.68 -17.81 -29.79
C VAL A 170 -8.06 -18.89 -28.90
N SER A 171 -7.17 -19.72 -29.46
CA SER A 171 -6.34 -20.64 -28.66
C SER A 171 -5.28 -19.89 -27.85
N PHE A 172 -4.65 -20.55 -26.87
CA PHE A 172 -3.56 -19.93 -26.12
C PHE A 172 -2.33 -19.71 -27.02
N GLU A 173 -2.06 -20.70 -27.86
CA GLU A 173 -0.97 -20.73 -28.83
C GLU A 173 -1.12 -19.59 -29.84
N GLU A 174 -2.32 -19.43 -30.41
CA GLU A 174 -2.63 -18.32 -31.32
C GLU A 174 -2.52 -16.96 -30.62
N ALA A 175 -2.98 -16.84 -29.37
CA ALA A 175 -2.82 -15.59 -28.61
C ALA A 175 -1.34 -15.24 -28.39
N CYS A 176 -0.51 -16.22 -28.02
CA CYS A 176 0.93 -16.05 -27.86
C CYS A 176 1.62 -15.68 -29.18
N GLU A 177 1.22 -16.33 -30.29
CA GLU A 177 1.72 -16.03 -31.62
C GLU A 177 1.39 -14.60 -32.05
N ILE A 178 0.13 -14.18 -31.90
CA ILE A 178 -0.31 -12.81 -32.19
C ILE A 178 0.51 -11.79 -31.39
N VAL A 179 0.73 -12.03 -30.10
CA VAL A 179 1.55 -11.15 -29.24
C VAL A 179 3.00 -11.09 -29.74
N ALA A 180 3.61 -12.24 -30.03
CA ALA A 180 4.99 -12.32 -30.49
C ALA A 180 5.19 -11.62 -31.85
N GLN A 181 4.35 -11.96 -32.84
CA GLN A 181 4.42 -11.37 -34.18
C GLN A 181 4.12 -9.87 -34.16
N THR A 182 3.14 -9.42 -33.37
CA THR A 182 2.86 -7.98 -33.19
C THR A 182 4.06 -7.28 -32.58
N THR A 183 4.68 -7.86 -31.56
CA THR A 183 5.85 -7.29 -30.88
C THR A 183 7.01 -7.10 -31.87
N VAL A 184 7.30 -8.13 -32.68
CA VAL A 184 8.32 -8.07 -33.74
C VAL A 184 7.94 -7.06 -34.81
N ASN A 185 6.69 -7.04 -35.28
CA ASN A 185 6.21 -6.10 -36.30
C ASN A 185 6.40 -4.64 -35.85
N ILE A 186 5.94 -4.31 -34.63
CA ILE A 186 6.02 -2.96 -34.09
C ILE A 186 7.48 -2.57 -33.88
N ALA A 187 8.27 -3.41 -33.21
CA ALA A 187 9.68 -3.11 -33.00
C ALA A 187 10.40 -2.88 -34.34
N THR A 188 10.14 -3.73 -35.35
CA THR A 188 10.79 -3.62 -36.67
C THR A 188 10.36 -2.37 -37.42
N THR A 189 9.08 -2.04 -37.39
CA THR A 189 8.53 -0.86 -38.08
C THR A 189 9.17 0.44 -37.59
N TYR A 190 9.43 0.53 -36.29
CA TYR A 190 9.90 1.75 -35.63
C TYR A 190 11.39 1.74 -35.28
N SER A 191 12.18 0.87 -35.91
CA SER A 191 13.63 0.82 -35.71
C SER A 191 14.37 1.72 -36.72
N GLY A 192 15.46 2.33 -36.26
CA GLY A 192 16.35 3.16 -37.08
C GLY A 192 15.70 4.45 -37.61
N ASP A 193 16.35 5.07 -38.60
CA ASP A 193 15.96 6.37 -39.14
C ASP A 193 14.56 6.37 -39.76
N LYS A 194 14.17 5.26 -40.39
CA LYS A 194 12.81 5.08 -40.92
C LYS A 194 11.77 5.16 -39.81
N GLY A 195 12.04 4.50 -38.67
CA GLY A 195 11.15 4.55 -37.50
C GLY A 195 11.01 5.95 -36.94
N THR A 196 12.14 6.66 -36.82
CA THR A 196 12.21 8.07 -36.43
C THR A 196 11.34 8.96 -37.33
N GLU A 197 11.45 8.82 -38.66
CA GLU A 197 10.63 9.58 -39.60
C GLU A 197 9.13 9.28 -39.47
N LEU A 198 8.76 8.00 -39.29
CA LEU A 198 7.36 7.60 -39.08
C LEU A 198 6.79 8.18 -37.77
N LEU A 199 7.60 8.31 -36.73
CA LEU A 199 7.15 8.90 -35.47
C LEU A 199 6.97 10.41 -35.59
N ARG A 200 7.85 11.11 -36.33
CA ARG A 200 7.66 12.53 -36.66
C ARG A 200 6.39 12.78 -37.44
N LYS A 201 6.10 11.96 -38.47
CA LYS A 201 4.82 12.01 -39.23
C LYS A 201 3.59 11.70 -38.37
N GLN A 202 3.82 11.11 -37.19
CA GLN A 202 2.80 10.79 -36.20
C GLN A 202 2.68 11.83 -35.07
N ASP A 203 3.36 12.97 -35.20
CA ASP A 203 3.33 14.08 -34.25
C ASP A 203 3.86 13.70 -32.86
N TYR A 204 4.78 12.74 -32.78
CA TYR A 204 5.50 12.43 -31.53
C TYR A 204 6.51 13.54 -31.23
N ASP A 205 6.61 13.89 -29.94
CA ASP A 205 7.58 14.85 -29.42
C ASP A 205 9.04 14.38 -29.68
N GLU A 206 9.91 15.30 -30.12
CA GLU A 206 11.30 14.97 -30.47
C GLU A 206 12.07 14.36 -29.30
N ALA A 207 11.81 14.78 -28.06
CA ALA A 207 12.48 14.20 -26.89
C ALA A 207 12.10 12.72 -26.70
N MET A 208 10.86 12.32 -27.06
CA MET A 208 10.46 10.92 -27.02
C MET A 208 11.16 10.09 -28.10
N ILE A 209 11.36 10.68 -29.28
CA ILE A 209 12.03 10.03 -30.40
C ILE A 209 13.53 9.87 -30.11
N GLU A 210 14.18 10.93 -29.61
CA GLU A 210 15.59 10.89 -29.19
C GLU A 210 15.82 9.83 -28.11
N ALA A 211 14.92 9.74 -27.14
CA ALA A 211 14.99 8.75 -26.06
C ALA A 211 14.98 7.30 -26.58
N MET A 212 14.50 7.02 -27.78
CA MET A 212 14.55 5.67 -28.35
C MET A 212 15.94 5.24 -28.79
N LYS A 213 16.85 6.19 -29.07
CA LYS A 213 18.19 5.92 -29.62
C LYS A 213 18.16 5.00 -30.85
N GLY A 214 17.12 5.13 -31.68
CA GLY A 214 16.88 4.30 -32.87
C GLY A 214 16.47 2.85 -32.60
N ALA A 215 16.31 2.43 -31.34
CA ALA A 215 15.84 1.08 -30.99
C ALA A 215 14.31 1.00 -31.04
N GLY A 216 13.77 0.27 -32.02
CA GLY A 216 12.32 0.17 -32.19
C GLY A 216 11.61 -0.54 -31.05
N THR A 217 12.30 -1.35 -30.25
CA THR A 217 11.77 -1.93 -29.01
C THR A 217 11.35 -0.87 -27.98
N GLN A 218 11.94 0.33 -28.02
CA GLN A 218 11.67 1.41 -27.08
C GLN A 218 10.28 2.05 -27.27
N VAL A 219 9.60 1.82 -28.41
CA VAL A 219 8.19 2.24 -28.58
C VAL A 219 7.22 1.37 -27.78
N LEU A 220 7.65 0.17 -27.39
CA LEU A 220 6.86 -0.75 -26.58
C LEU A 220 6.92 -0.26 -25.13
N LYS A 221 5.74 0.09 -24.60
CA LYS A 221 5.57 0.64 -23.26
C LYS A 221 4.95 -0.42 -22.37
N LEU A 222 5.68 -0.85 -21.35
CA LEU A 222 5.29 -1.92 -20.46
C LEU A 222 5.30 -1.41 -19.02
N ARG A 223 4.22 -1.67 -18.28
CA ARG A 223 4.09 -1.26 -16.88
C ARG A 223 3.74 -2.46 -16.02
N GLY A 224 4.55 -2.73 -15.00
CA GLY A 224 4.21 -3.69 -13.96
C GLY A 224 3.09 -3.20 -13.04
N GLY A 225 2.56 -4.13 -12.24
CA GLY A 225 1.76 -3.74 -11.06
C GLY A 225 2.65 -3.13 -9.96
N MET A 226 2.03 -2.53 -8.94
CA MET A 226 2.75 -1.96 -7.79
C MET A 226 3.67 -2.99 -7.10
N PRO A 227 4.81 -2.57 -6.48
CA PRO A 227 5.86 -3.45 -5.92
C PRO A 227 5.45 -4.41 -4.78
N LEU A 228 4.25 -4.29 -4.22
CA LEU A 228 3.78 -5.15 -3.13
C LEU A 228 2.84 -6.29 -3.59
N LEU A 229 2.62 -6.46 -4.90
CA LEU A 229 1.61 -7.36 -5.48
C LEU A 229 2.12 -8.78 -5.84
N GLY A 230 3.27 -9.19 -5.32
CA GLY A 230 3.89 -10.51 -5.53
C GLY A 230 4.90 -10.55 -6.69
N ALA A 231 6.00 -11.31 -6.49
CA ALA A 231 7.21 -11.29 -7.34
C ALA A 231 6.93 -11.56 -8.83
N THR A 232 6.02 -12.47 -9.17
CA THR A 232 5.69 -12.82 -10.57
C THR A 232 4.91 -11.73 -11.30
N ARG A 233 4.06 -10.97 -10.59
CA ARG A 233 3.23 -9.91 -11.17
C ARG A 233 3.97 -8.57 -11.32
N ILE A 234 4.91 -8.31 -10.42
CA ILE A 234 5.73 -7.09 -10.42
C ILE A 234 6.83 -7.23 -11.46
N PHE A 235 7.68 -8.24 -11.31
CA PHE A 235 8.88 -8.37 -12.13
C PHE A 235 8.63 -9.03 -13.47
N GLY A 236 7.51 -9.74 -13.67
CA GLY A 236 7.24 -10.43 -14.93
C GLY A 236 7.24 -9.48 -16.13
N LEU A 237 6.48 -8.38 -16.06
CA LEU A 237 6.40 -7.40 -17.16
C LEU A 237 7.67 -6.57 -17.29
N TYR A 238 8.33 -6.18 -16.19
CA TYR A 238 9.61 -5.45 -16.26
C TYR A 238 10.74 -6.34 -16.80
N ARG A 239 10.77 -7.62 -16.43
CA ARG A 239 11.71 -8.61 -16.97
C ARG A 239 11.43 -8.85 -18.45
N PHE A 240 10.15 -8.97 -18.83
CA PHE A 240 9.78 -9.07 -20.25
C PHE A 240 10.24 -7.84 -21.02
N ALA A 241 9.99 -6.63 -20.50
CA ALA A 241 10.45 -5.39 -21.10
C ALA A 241 11.98 -5.37 -21.30
N ASN A 242 12.73 -5.73 -20.26
CA ASN A 242 14.19 -5.83 -20.36
C ASN A 242 14.62 -6.90 -21.39
N SER A 243 13.99 -8.07 -21.38
CA SER A 243 14.33 -9.16 -22.31
C SER A 243 14.15 -8.81 -23.79
N LEU A 244 13.34 -7.80 -24.13
CA LEU A 244 13.22 -7.30 -25.49
C LEU A 244 14.53 -6.67 -26.02
N ALA A 245 15.54 -6.44 -25.17
CA ALA A 245 16.88 -6.09 -25.63
C ALA A 245 17.48 -7.18 -26.53
N LEU A 246 17.12 -8.45 -26.33
CA LEU A 246 17.54 -9.55 -27.21
C LEU A 246 16.94 -9.42 -28.61
N LEU A 247 15.69 -8.97 -28.71
CA LEU A 247 15.02 -8.70 -29.98
C LEU A 247 15.71 -7.53 -30.69
N ASP A 248 16.00 -6.47 -29.95
CA ASP A 248 16.69 -5.29 -30.46
C ASP A 248 18.11 -5.60 -30.96
N ALA A 249 18.90 -6.34 -30.17
CA ALA A 249 20.23 -6.82 -30.57
C ALA A 249 20.18 -7.61 -31.87
N LYS A 250 19.20 -8.51 -32.01
CA LYS A 250 19.00 -9.29 -33.24
C LYS A 250 18.57 -8.43 -34.43
N MET A 251 17.71 -7.44 -34.23
CA MET A 251 17.20 -6.62 -35.33
C MET A 251 18.19 -5.57 -35.79
N ARG A 252 18.86 -4.89 -34.86
CA ARG A 252 19.84 -3.83 -35.16
C ARG A 252 21.27 -4.34 -35.31
N GLN A 253 21.52 -5.63 -35.02
CA GLN A 253 22.86 -6.25 -35.06
C GLN A 253 23.87 -5.50 -34.18
N VAL A 254 23.44 -5.10 -32.99
CA VAL A 254 24.27 -4.40 -32.00
C VAL A 254 24.71 -5.35 -30.90
N ASP A 255 25.80 -4.99 -30.22
CA ASP A 255 26.28 -5.70 -29.05
C ASP A 255 25.35 -5.54 -27.83
N GLN A 256 25.70 -6.22 -26.75
CA GLN A 256 24.94 -6.19 -25.50
C GLN A 256 24.90 -4.80 -24.85
N GLU A 257 25.92 -3.95 -25.04
CA GLU A 257 25.99 -2.64 -24.40
C GLU A 257 25.10 -1.61 -25.13
N ALA A 258 24.96 -1.75 -26.45
CA ALA A 258 24.09 -0.89 -27.26
C ALA A 258 22.65 -1.40 -27.39
N ALA A 259 22.35 -2.65 -26.99
CA ALA A 259 21.01 -3.23 -27.05
C ALA A 259 20.06 -2.62 -26.00
N LEU A 260 18.84 -2.29 -26.43
CA LEU A 260 17.83 -1.63 -25.60
C LEU A 260 16.54 -2.45 -25.52
N GLY A 261 16.05 -2.66 -24.30
CA GLY A 261 14.76 -3.29 -24.06
C GLY A 261 13.57 -2.41 -24.42
N ALA A 262 12.38 -2.81 -23.99
CA ALA A 262 11.20 -1.93 -24.01
C ALA A 262 11.22 -0.95 -22.83
N ARG A 263 10.43 0.12 -22.94
CA ARG A 263 10.31 1.14 -21.88
C ARG A 263 9.43 0.66 -20.74
N ALA A 264 10.02 0.56 -19.55
CA ALA A 264 9.30 0.39 -18.31
C ALA A 264 8.67 1.73 -17.88
N TRP A 265 7.37 1.73 -17.56
CA TRP A 265 6.70 2.91 -17.00
C TRP A 265 6.69 2.89 -15.49
N ASP A 266 6.92 4.07 -14.92
CA ASP A 266 6.76 4.30 -13.49
C ASP A 266 5.28 4.16 -13.10
N ASN A 267 5.09 3.66 -11.90
CA ASN A 267 3.80 3.38 -11.33
C ASN A 267 3.55 4.29 -10.12
N TYR A 268 4.59 4.61 -9.34
CA TYR A 268 4.42 5.23 -8.03
C TYR A 268 4.12 6.73 -8.11
N SER A 269 4.84 7.46 -8.97
CA SER A 269 4.54 8.87 -9.27
C SER A 269 3.25 9.00 -10.09
N TRP A 270 2.97 8.05 -11.00
CA TRP A 270 1.76 8.08 -11.82
C TRP A 270 0.47 7.95 -11.00
N HIS A 271 0.47 7.12 -9.95
CA HIS A 271 -0.68 7.02 -9.04
C HIS A 271 -0.72 8.15 -8.00
N THR A 272 0.24 9.08 -8.03
CA THR A 272 0.40 10.15 -7.02
C THR A 272 0.65 9.63 -5.61
N ASP A 273 1.11 8.38 -5.48
CA ASP A 273 1.46 7.75 -4.20
C ASP A 273 2.89 8.13 -3.76
N LEU A 274 3.78 8.48 -4.71
CA LEU A 274 5.08 9.07 -4.42
C LEU A 274 4.86 10.44 -3.74
N PRO A 275 5.32 10.65 -2.49
CA PRO A 275 5.25 11.94 -1.82
C PRO A 275 6.51 12.76 -2.13
N PRO A 276 6.49 13.71 -3.09
CA PRO A 276 7.71 14.41 -3.50
C PRO A 276 8.33 15.21 -2.36
N GLY A 277 7.51 15.70 -1.42
CA GLY A 277 7.95 16.36 -0.20
C GLY A 277 8.91 15.50 0.63
N HIS A 278 8.60 14.21 0.80
CA HIS A 278 9.47 13.28 1.52
C HIS A 278 10.82 13.15 0.81
N THR A 279 10.81 12.93 -0.52
CA THR A 279 12.06 12.86 -1.31
C THR A 279 12.86 14.15 -1.27
N MET A 280 12.21 15.31 -1.35
CA MET A 280 12.88 16.62 -1.24
C MET A 280 13.51 16.83 0.14
N THR A 281 12.89 16.34 1.22
CA THR A 281 13.40 16.52 2.58
C THR A 281 14.47 15.51 2.98
N CYS A 282 14.35 14.23 2.60
CA CYS A 282 15.22 13.18 3.10
C CYS A 282 16.02 12.43 2.02
N GLY A 283 15.82 12.75 0.74
CA GLY A 283 16.50 12.08 -0.37
C GLY A 283 16.07 10.62 -0.61
N GLN A 284 14.98 10.16 0.02
CA GLN A 284 14.46 8.80 -0.11
C GLN A 284 13.16 8.80 -0.89
N GLN A 285 12.89 7.73 -1.65
CA GLN A 285 11.65 7.62 -2.42
C GLN A 285 10.44 7.70 -1.48
N THR A 286 10.36 6.80 -0.50
CA THR A 286 9.40 6.80 0.60
C THR A 286 9.92 5.86 1.67
N ILE A 287 9.94 6.32 2.91
CA ILE A 287 10.14 5.50 4.11
C ILE A 287 8.97 5.75 5.03
N ASP A 288 8.34 4.67 5.49
CA ASP A 288 7.19 4.72 6.37
C ASP A 288 7.41 3.81 7.58
N PHE A 289 6.63 4.03 8.62
CA PHE A 289 6.63 3.19 9.82
C PHE A 289 5.60 2.08 9.71
N ASP A 290 5.78 1.02 10.49
CA ASP A 290 4.76 -0.01 10.62
C ASP A 290 3.61 0.51 11.48
N LEU A 291 2.37 0.38 11.02
CA LEU A 291 1.17 0.85 11.71
C LEU A 291 1.01 0.24 13.11
N ALA A 292 1.60 -0.92 13.39
CA ALA A 292 1.66 -1.51 14.72
C ALA A 292 2.41 -0.63 15.74
N THR A 293 3.30 0.24 15.28
CA THR A 293 4.08 1.15 16.15
C THR A 293 3.24 2.29 16.72
N ALA A 294 2.00 2.51 16.27
CA ALA A 294 1.11 3.51 16.85
C ALA A 294 0.84 3.26 18.35
N GLU A 295 0.94 2.02 18.81
CA GLU A 295 0.83 1.69 20.23
C GLU A 295 1.99 2.22 21.09
N ASN A 296 3.11 2.60 20.46
CA ASN A 296 4.26 3.19 21.12
C ASN A 296 4.17 4.71 21.18
N ALA A 297 3.16 5.31 20.54
CA ALA A 297 3.00 6.76 20.47
C ALA A 297 2.09 7.26 21.59
N ALA A 298 2.45 8.38 22.21
CA ALA A 298 1.55 9.10 23.13
C ALA A 298 0.43 9.83 22.37
N MET A 299 0.68 10.20 21.11
CA MET A 299 -0.27 10.86 20.23
C MET A 299 -0.11 10.37 18.79
N VAL A 300 -1.22 10.16 18.10
CA VAL A 300 -1.27 9.85 16.67
C VAL A 300 -2.15 10.89 15.97
N VAL A 301 -1.60 11.52 14.94
CA VAL A 301 -2.33 12.46 14.08
C VAL A 301 -2.65 11.78 12.75
N CYS A 302 -3.90 11.40 12.53
CA CYS A 302 -4.40 10.90 11.26
C CYS A 302 -4.73 12.09 10.34
N TRP A 303 -3.73 12.59 9.60
CA TRP A 303 -3.88 13.73 8.70
C TRP A 303 -4.09 13.27 7.25
N GLY A 304 -5.26 13.55 6.68
CA GLY A 304 -5.60 13.13 5.31
C GLY A 304 -5.70 11.59 5.15
N MET A 305 -5.73 10.85 6.26
CA MET A 305 -5.69 9.39 6.28
C MET A 305 -6.98 8.81 6.85
N ASN A 306 -7.73 8.07 6.01
CA ASN A 306 -8.90 7.31 6.44
C ASN A 306 -8.51 5.88 6.91
N TRP A 307 -7.60 5.78 7.88
CA TRP A 307 -7.02 4.51 8.39
C TRP A 307 -8.02 3.36 8.50
N ILE A 308 -9.17 3.57 9.17
CA ILE A 308 -10.15 2.50 9.41
C ILE A 308 -10.69 1.88 8.09
N VAL A 309 -10.72 2.65 7.00
CA VAL A 309 -11.18 2.20 5.68
C VAL A 309 -10.02 1.79 4.78
N THR A 310 -8.93 2.55 4.73
CA THR A 310 -7.86 2.30 3.75
C THR A 310 -6.82 1.30 4.25
N LYS A 311 -6.77 1.07 5.56
CA LYS A 311 -5.85 0.15 6.24
C LYS A 311 -6.61 -0.85 7.13
N MET A 312 -7.71 -1.39 6.63
CA MET A 312 -8.67 -2.20 7.41
C MET A 312 -8.03 -3.37 8.18
N ALA A 313 -7.07 -4.07 7.57
CA ALA A 313 -6.41 -5.19 8.23
C ALA A 313 -5.56 -4.77 9.43
N ASP A 314 -5.17 -3.50 9.47
CA ASP A 314 -4.32 -2.83 10.46
C ASP A 314 -5.10 -1.81 11.30
N GLY A 315 -6.42 -1.70 11.12
CA GLY A 315 -7.24 -0.70 11.83
C GLY A 315 -7.30 -0.93 13.34
N HIS A 316 -7.09 -2.18 13.77
CA HIS A 316 -7.11 -2.53 15.19
C HIS A 316 -5.95 -1.87 15.96
N TRP A 317 -4.78 -1.68 15.34
CA TRP A 317 -3.63 -1.03 15.97
C TRP A 317 -3.94 0.38 16.46
N LEU A 318 -4.67 1.17 15.66
CA LEU A 318 -5.10 2.51 16.08
C LEU A 318 -6.05 2.45 17.29
N THR A 319 -7.03 1.53 17.26
CA THR A 319 -7.99 1.41 18.36
C THR A 319 -7.38 0.85 19.63
N GLU A 320 -6.43 -0.08 19.51
CA GLU A 320 -5.71 -0.68 20.65
C GLU A 320 -4.74 0.32 21.26
N ALA A 321 -4.02 1.10 20.45
CA ALA A 321 -3.21 2.23 20.90
C ALA A 321 -4.06 3.21 21.74
N ARG A 322 -5.26 3.56 21.26
CA ARG A 322 -6.18 4.43 22.00
C ARG A 322 -6.62 3.83 23.35
N LEU A 323 -6.89 2.53 23.41
CA LEU A 323 -7.18 1.84 24.68
C LEU A 323 -5.99 1.83 25.65
N LYS A 324 -4.75 1.93 25.14
CA LYS A 324 -3.52 2.09 25.92
C LYS A 324 -3.23 3.53 26.34
N GLY A 325 -4.07 4.49 25.94
CA GLY A 325 -3.94 5.90 26.31
C GLY A 325 -3.33 6.79 25.23
N THR A 326 -3.05 6.29 24.04
CA THR A 326 -2.64 7.12 22.89
C THR A 326 -3.77 8.09 22.52
N ARG A 327 -3.49 9.39 22.51
CA ARG A 327 -4.43 10.41 22.02
C ARG A 327 -4.48 10.38 20.49
N VAL A 328 -5.67 10.26 19.91
CA VAL A 328 -5.85 10.24 18.46
C VAL A 328 -6.50 11.56 18.01
N VAL A 329 -5.86 12.23 17.06
CA VAL A 329 -6.38 13.44 16.41
C VAL A 329 -6.56 13.15 14.93
N THR A 330 -7.70 13.52 14.35
CA THR A 330 -7.95 13.38 12.91
C THR A 330 -7.99 14.77 12.28
N VAL A 331 -7.22 14.98 11.24
CA VAL A 331 -7.27 16.18 10.40
C VAL A 331 -7.78 15.77 9.02
N ALA A 332 -8.95 16.26 8.63
CA ALA A 332 -9.62 15.83 7.42
C ALA A 332 -10.50 16.95 6.82
N CYS A 333 -10.99 16.75 5.59
CA CYS A 333 -11.93 17.67 4.97
C CYS A 333 -13.40 17.32 5.25
N GLU A 334 -13.65 16.18 5.88
CA GLU A 334 -14.98 15.63 6.14
C GLU A 334 -14.97 14.70 7.36
N TYR A 335 -16.16 14.38 7.87
CA TYR A 335 -16.32 13.35 8.90
C TYR A 335 -16.20 11.96 8.27
N GLN A 336 -15.01 11.38 8.35
CA GLN A 336 -14.67 10.07 7.78
C GLN A 336 -14.80 8.94 8.81
N ALA A 337 -14.66 7.69 8.39
CA ALA A 337 -14.80 6.56 9.32
C ALA A 337 -13.76 6.59 10.44
N THR A 338 -12.51 6.98 10.16
CA THR A 338 -11.49 7.18 11.22
C THR A 338 -11.92 8.20 12.27
N SER A 339 -12.71 9.22 11.89
CA SER A 339 -13.19 10.25 12.81
C SER A 339 -14.09 9.70 13.92
N ASN A 340 -14.65 8.48 13.79
CA ASN A 340 -15.41 7.87 14.90
C ASN A 340 -14.51 7.15 15.94
N LYS A 341 -13.19 7.08 15.69
CA LYS A 341 -12.18 6.51 16.59
C LYS A 341 -11.17 7.55 17.10
N THR A 342 -11.43 8.83 16.85
CA THR A 342 -10.56 9.94 17.25
C THR A 342 -11.05 10.57 18.56
N ASP A 343 -10.15 11.17 19.32
CA ASP A 343 -10.49 11.99 20.48
C ASP A 343 -10.83 13.43 20.04
N GLU A 344 -10.20 13.90 18.97
CA GLU A 344 -10.44 15.22 18.38
C GLU A 344 -10.46 15.16 16.85
N LEU A 345 -11.36 15.95 16.24
CA LEU A 345 -11.49 16.09 14.79
C LEU A 345 -11.32 17.55 14.40
N ILE A 346 -10.36 17.82 13.52
CA ILE A 346 -10.11 19.11 12.91
C ILE A 346 -10.54 19.04 11.45
N LEU A 347 -11.53 19.86 11.09
CA LEU A 347 -12.03 19.95 9.72
C LEU A 347 -11.40 21.12 8.98
N LEU A 348 -10.71 20.83 7.87
CA LEU A 348 -10.08 21.80 7.01
C LEU A 348 -10.84 21.96 5.69
N ARG A 349 -10.61 23.09 4.99
CA ARG A 349 -11.02 23.20 3.60
C ARG A 349 -10.05 22.39 2.73
N PRO A 350 -10.54 21.68 1.68
CA PRO A 350 -9.64 20.96 0.78
C PRO A 350 -8.52 21.84 0.23
N GLY A 351 -7.28 21.41 0.40
CA GLY A 351 -6.09 22.12 -0.06
C GLY A 351 -5.56 23.21 0.88
N SER A 352 -6.20 23.45 2.05
CA SER A 352 -5.70 24.41 3.04
C SER A 352 -4.75 23.80 4.08
N ASP A 353 -4.44 22.51 3.98
CA ASP A 353 -3.54 21.79 4.88
C ASP A 353 -2.16 22.46 5.05
N PRO A 354 -1.50 22.99 3.99
CA PRO A 354 -0.22 23.68 4.15
C PRO A 354 -0.31 24.92 5.06
N ALA A 355 -1.41 25.67 4.99
CA ALA A 355 -1.60 26.84 5.85
C ALA A 355 -1.78 26.43 7.32
N PHE A 356 -2.51 25.34 7.57
CA PHE A 356 -2.66 24.78 8.91
C PHE A 356 -1.31 24.26 9.44
N ALA A 357 -0.54 23.54 8.63
CA ALA A 357 0.80 23.06 9.01
C ALA A 357 1.78 24.19 9.35
N LEU A 358 1.77 25.29 8.57
CA LEU A 358 2.58 26.48 8.86
C LEU A 358 2.15 27.18 10.16
N GLY A 359 0.85 27.22 10.45
CA GLY A 359 0.34 27.73 11.72
C GLY A 359 0.83 26.91 12.92
N LEU A 360 0.83 25.57 12.82
CA LEU A 360 1.40 24.69 13.85
C LEU A 360 2.90 24.92 14.02
N ALA A 361 3.65 25.00 12.91
CA ALA A 361 5.09 25.25 12.94
C ALA A 361 5.43 26.59 13.60
N GLN A 362 4.64 27.65 13.31
CA GLN A 362 4.81 28.95 13.93
C GLN A 362 4.71 28.87 15.45
N VAL A 363 3.68 28.23 15.99
CA VAL A 363 3.50 28.07 17.45
C VAL A 363 4.66 27.28 18.06
N ILE A 364 5.03 26.15 17.45
CA ILE A 364 6.14 25.30 17.93
C ILE A 364 7.45 26.09 18.00
N ILE A 365 7.75 26.91 16.98
CA ILE A 365 8.98 27.71 16.93
C ILE A 365 8.91 28.88 17.92
N GLN A 366 7.80 29.63 17.91
CA GLN A 366 7.63 30.83 18.74
C GLN A 366 7.65 30.50 20.24
N GLU A 367 7.04 29.38 20.63
CA GLU A 367 7.00 28.92 22.02
C GLU A 367 8.17 27.98 22.39
N LYS A 368 9.09 27.73 21.44
CA LYS A 368 10.28 26.86 21.62
C LYS A 368 9.94 25.44 22.10
N LEU A 369 8.91 24.85 21.51
CA LEU A 369 8.42 23.49 21.84
C LEU A 369 9.13 22.37 21.05
N TYR A 370 10.19 22.70 20.31
CA TYR A 370 10.96 21.75 19.49
C TYR A 370 12.20 21.22 20.23
N ASP A 371 12.69 20.05 19.82
CA ASP A 371 13.99 19.53 20.27
C ASP A 371 15.13 20.25 19.53
N ALA A 372 15.78 21.18 20.23
CA ALA A 372 16.84 22.01 19.65
C ALA A 372 18.08 21.21 19.25
N GLU A 373 18.44 20.16 19.99
CA GLU A 373 19.62 19.35 19.71
C GLU A 373 19.36 18.46 18.48
N PHE A 374 18.16 17.90 18.38
CA PHE A 374 17.72 17.20 17.17
C PHE A 374 17.79 18.11 15.94
N VAL A 375 17.21 19.32 16.03
CA VAL A 375 17.18 20.29 14.93
C VAL A 375 18.60 20.64 14.46
N LYS A 376 19.52 20.95 15.39
CA LYS A 376 20.91 21.27 15.05
C LYS A 376 21.65 20.08 14.42
N GLY A 377 21.44 18.88 14.95
CA GLY A 377 22.19 17.68 14.54
C GLY A 377 21.68 17.01 13.27
N HIS A 378 20.38 17.11 12.96
CA HIS A 378 19.71 16.26 11.96
C HIS A 378 18.98 17.03 10.86
N THR A 379 18.95 18.37 10.91
CA THR A 379 18.30 19.22 9.90
C THR A 379 19.25 20.25 9.33
N ASP A 380 18.94 20.80 8.16
CA ASP A 380 19.66 21.89 7.49
C ASP A 380 19.34 23.29 8.03
N LEU A 381 18.49 23.42 9.04
CA LEU A 381 18.16 24.69 9.69
C LEU A 381 19.35 25.51 10.26
N PRO A 382 20.44 24.92 10.78
CA PRO A 382 21.59 25.70 11.26
C PRO A 382 22.58 26.10 10.15
N LEU A 383 22.35 25.70 8.90
CA LEU A 383 23.27 25.99 7.80
C LEU A 383 23.13 27.45 7.34
N LEU A 384 24.25 28.05 6.93
CA LEU A 384 24.26 29.45 6.52
C LEU A 384 23.79 29.62 5.08
N VAL A 385 22.91 30.60 4.86
CA VAL A 385 22.42 31.01 3.53
C VAL A 385 22.99 32.39 3.19
N ARG A 386 23.52 32.50 1.98
CA ARG A 386 24.01 33.76 1.41
C ARG A 386 22.84 34.64 0.97
N MET A 387 22.72 35.84 1.54
CA MET A 387 21.60 36.75 1.23
C MET A 387 21.66 37.38 -0.17
N ASP A 388 22.83 37.40 -0.80
CA ASP A 388 23.02 37.91 -2.17
C ASP A 388 22.57 36.91 -3.26
N THR A 389 22.69 35.61 -2.99
CA THR A 389 22.40 34.54 -3.96
C THR A 389 21.24 33.64 -3.56
N LEU A 390 20.80 33.69 -2.31
CA LEU A 390 19.81 32.81 -1.69
C LEU A 390 20.19 31.32 -1.77
N LYS A 391 21.49 31.02 -1.85
CA LYS A 391 22.05 29.67 -1.83
C LYS A 391 22.77 29.42 -0.51
N LEU A 392 22.94 28.16 -0.14
CA LEU A 392 23.80 27.78 0.98
C LEU A 392 25.22 28.33 0.77
N LEU A 393 25.78 28.92 1.82
CA LEU A 393 27.19 29.31 1.87
C LEU A 393 28.04 28.06 1.76
N LYS A 394 28.91 28.01 0.75
CA LYS A 394 29.79 26.86 0.54
C LYS A 394 31.17 27.14 1.14
N PRO A 395 31.90 26.10 1.59
CA PRO A 395 33.28 26.25 2.05
C PRO A 395 34.21 26.91 1.02
N GLN A 396 33.97 26.66 -0.28
CA GLN A 396 34.69 27.28 -1.39
C GLN A 396 34.54 28.81 -1.43
N ASP A 397 33.47 29.36 -0.85
CA ASP A 397 33.29 30.81 -0.75
C ASP A 397 34.19 31.43 0.34
N LEU A 398 34.73 30.63 1.26
CA LEU A 398 35.52 31.07 2.40
C LEU A 398 37.00 30.66 2.30
N ILE A 399 37.26 29.49 1.73
CA ILE A 399 38.58 28.86 1.70
C ILE A 399 38.98 28.62 0.24
N GLN A 400 40.05 29.28 -0.19
CA GLN A 400 40.61 29.09 -1.53
C GLN A 400 41.07 27.63 -1.70
N ASP A 401 40.77 27.04 -2.86
CA ASP A 401 41.10 25.65 -3.21
C ASP A 401 40.55 24.58 -2.26
N TYR A 402 39.42 24.87 -1.60
CA TYR A 402 38.76 23.93 -0.70
C TYR A 402 38.38 22.62 -1.40
N LYS A 403 38.80 21.50 -0.80
CA LYS A 403 38.43 20.14 -1.23
C LYS A 403 37.44 19.54 -0.24
N PRO A 404 36.29 19.02 -0.73
CA PRO A 404 35.32 18.38 0.14
C PRO A 404 35.92 17.18 0.88
N LYS A 405 35.63 17.06 2.17
CA LYS A 405 36.12 15.99 3.04
C LYS A 405 35.51 14.63 2.64
N GLY A 406 36.18 13.55 3.01
CA GLY A 406 35.64 12.19 2.82
C GLY A 406 34.41 11.96 3.70
N LEU A 407 33.42 11.24 3.16
CA LEU A 407 32.20 10.85 3.88
C LEU A 407 32.38 9.44 4.46
N LYS A 408 31.95 9.22 5.71
CA LYS A 408 32.14 7.93 6.40
C LYS A 408 31.23 6.82 5.83
N ASP A 409 29.95 7.14 5.62
CA ASP A 409 28.91 6.18 5.26
C ASP A 409 28.46 6.32 3.79
N THR A 410 29.31 6.89 2.94
CA THR A 410 29.00 7.10 1.52
C THR A 410 30.18 6.67 0.64
N GLN A 411 29.90 5.84 -0.35
CA GLN A 411 30.84 5.51 -1.42
C GLN A 411 30.71 6.55 -2.54
N ILE A 412 31.84 7.12 -2.94
CA ILE A 412 31.93 8.03 -4.08
C ILE A 412 32.37 7.22 -5.30
N LEU A 413 31.53 7.20 -6.35
CA LEU A 413 31.86 6.62 -7.64
C LEU A 413 32.57 7.64 -8.52
N LYS A 414 33.72 7.23 -9.08
CA LYS A 414 34.38 8.00 -10.12
C LYS A 414 33.57 7.94 -11.42
N ALA A 415 33.81 8.88 -12.33
CA ALA A 415 33.02 9.04 -13.57
C ALA A 415 32.84 7.76 -14.41
N GLU A 416 33.84 6.86 -14.40
CA GLU A 416 33.81 5.62 -15.19
C GLU A 416 33.41 4.38 -14.38
N GLU A 417 33.22 4.52 -13.07
CA GLU A 417 32.84 3.40 -12.21
C GLU A 417 31.34 3.14 -12.28
N ARG A 418 30.97 1.88 -12.47
CA ARG A 418 29.57 1.45 -12.37
C ARG A 418 29.25 1.10 -10.91
N ALA A 419 28.10 1.57 -10.44
CA ALA A 419 27.59 1.18 -9.13
C ALA A 419 27.48 -0.36 -9.06
N PRO A 420 27.83 -0.98 -7.92
CA PRO A 420 27.48 -2.38 -7.65
C PRO A 420 25.98 -2.61 -7.82
N LEU A 421 25.60 -3.86 -8.08
CA LEU A 421 24.18 -4.25 -8.04
C LEU A 421 23.57 -3.82 -6.70
N ALA A 422 22.32 -3.35 -6.71
CA ALA A 422 21.65 -2.83 -5.51
C ALA A 422 21.73 -3.80 -4.31
N THR A 423 21.66 -5.11 -4.55
CA THR A 423 21.79 -6.15 -3.50
C THR A 423 23.17 -6.28 -2.88
N LYS A 424 24.19 -5.62 -3.45
CA LYS A 424 25.57 -5.60 -3.00
C LYS A 424 25.97 -4.23 -2.45
N GLN A 425 25.05 -3.26 -2.40
CA GLN A 425 25.31 -1.94 -1.84
C GLN A 425 25.10 -2.00 -0.33
N ASP A 426 26.14 -1.73 0.44
CA ASP A 426 26.13 -1.72 1.92
C ASP A 426 26.02 -0.31 2.50
N ARG A 427 26.12 0.72 1.65
CA ARG A 427 26.14 2.14 2.01
C ARG A 427 25.58 2.99 0.88
N GLN A 428 25.34 4.27 1.15
CA GLN A 428 24.89 5.21 0.13
C GLN A 428 25.96 5.39 -0.94
N ILE A 429 25.55 5.48 -2.20
CA ILE A 429 26.47 5.65 -3.33
C ILE A 429 26.11 6.94 -4.06
N ILE A 430 27.08 7.83 -4.23
CA ILE A 430 26.96 9.08 -4.99
C ILE A 430 28.06 9.19 -6.04
N THR A 431 27.86 10.01 -7.06
CA THR A 431 28.92 10.30 -8.04
C THR A 431 29.89 11.35 -7.50
N GLU A 432 31.13 11.33 -7.97
CA GLU A 432 32.12 12.37 -7.69
C GLU A 432 31.62 13.76 -8.11
N SER A 433 30.91 13.86 -9.25
CA SER A 433 30.26 15.10 -9.68
C SER A 433 29.28 15.63 -8.64
N LEU A 434 28.39 14.78 -8.11
CA LEU A 434 27.44 15.17 -7.07
C LEU A 434 28.15 15.56 -5.77
N ARG A 435 29.17 14.80 -5.37
CA ARG A 435 29.97 15.11 -4.17
C ARG A 435 30.62 16.50 -4.27
N ASN A 436 31.19 16.81 -5.42
CA ASN A 436 31.84 18.10 -5.68
C ASN A 436 30.84 19.24 -5.81
N GLU A 437 29.67 18.98 -6.37
CA GLU A 437 28.58 19.95 -6.45
C GLU A 437 28.03 20.30 -5.07
N TRP A 438 27.74 19.30 -4.25
CA TRP A 438 27.16 19.47 -2.91
C TRP A 438 28.16 20.09 -1.92
N SER A 439 29.44 19.73 -2.03
CA SER A 439 30.51 20.17 -1.11
C SER A 439 30.22 19.82 0.35
N ASP A 440 31.00 20.36 1.28
CA ASP A 440 30.69 20.34 2.71
C ASP A 440 29.80 21.54 3.08
N PHE A 441 29.25 21.53 4.28
CA PHE A 441 28.32 22.56 4.74
C PHE A 441 29.00 23.58 5.66
N VAL A 442 28.42 24.78 5.76
CA VAL A 442 28.91 25.81 6.68
C VAL A 442 27.83 26.15 7.69
N ALA A 443 28.20 26.15 8.96
CA ALA A 443 27.34 26.57 10.08
C ALA A 443 28.07 27.62 10.93
N TRP A 444 27.33 28.40 11.71
CA TRP A 444 27.92 29.33 12.67
C TRP A 444 28.28 28.60 13.96
N ASN A 445 29.55 28.61 14.36
CA ASN A 445 29.96 28.09 15.66
C ASN A 445 29.82 29.21 16.71
N LEU A 446 29.00 28.97 17.73
CA LEU A 446 28.72 29.94 18.80
C LEU A 446 29.88 30.07 19.80
N ASP A 447 30.70 29.03 19.96
CA ASP A 447 31.85 29.03 20.89
C ASP A 447 33.02 29.83 20.33
N THR A 448 33.27 29.70 19.02
CA THR A 448 34.36 30.39 18.31
C THR A 448 33.91 31.69 17.64
N ASN A 449 32.59 31.92 17.54
CA ASN A 449 31.96 33.07 16.91
C ASN A 449 32.42 33.33 15.46
N GLN A 450 32.52 32.25 14.69
CA GLN A 450 32.96 32.27 13.28
C GLN A 450 32.23 31.17 12.47
N PRO A 451 32.16 31.29 11.13
CA PRO A 451 31.66 30.21 10.29
C PRO A 451 32.64 29.03 10.30
N GLU A 452 32.12 27.82 10.45
CA GLU A 452 32.91 26.60 10.44
C GLU A 452 32.37 25.57 9.44
N VAL A 453 33.30 24.84 8.84
CA VAL A 453 32.98 23.82 7.84
C VAL A 453 32.69 22.49 8.51
N ILE A 454 31.47 22.01 8.35
CA ILE A 454 30.96 20.77 8.91
C ILE A 454 30.69 19.72 7.82
N THR A 455 30.86 18.46 8.19
CA THR A 455 30.55 17.29 7.36
C THR A 455 29.43 16.53 8.02
N ARG A 456 28.42 16.10 7.27
CA ARG A 456 27.43 15.15 7.76
C ARG A 456 27.89 13.72 7.54
#